data_AF-A0A930EXB7-F1
#
_entry.id   AF-A0A930EXB7-F1
#
_cell.length_a   1.000
_cell.length_b   1.000
_cell.length_c   1.000
_cell.angle_alpha   90.00
_cell.angle_beta   90.00
_cell.angle_gamma   90.00
#
_symmetry.space_group_name_H-M   'P 1'
#
loop_
_entity.id
_entity.type
_entity.pdbx_description
1 polymer ?
#
loop_
_entity_poly.entity_id
_entity_poly.type
_entity_poly.pdbx_seq_one_letter_code
_entity_poly.pdbx_strand_id
1 'polypeptide(L)'
;MTTIYDYLDWRGDLPFTTDPFNEVDNTILSLLAYVHYDGINNIETTFQPLHQVRDEFYKLHTREEIAEVETYNGVNARLLDKVCDTERFKDIKIGYYISYSDKDFVVQFCAVTFKLNDMIYISYRGTDNTFIGWKEDFYLSYTTGTNGQKAAVAYID
;
A
#
# COMPACT_ATOMS: atom_id res chain seq x y z
N MET A 1 -22.45 -6.19 10.02
CA MET A 1 -21.69 -4.98 9.65
C MET A 1 -20.81 -5.42 8.50
N THR A 2 -20.92 -4.76 7.34
CA THR A 2 -20.21 -5.16 6.11
C THR A 2 -18.74 -4.75 6.20
N THR A 3 -17.84 -5.61 5.76
CA THR A 3 -16.38 -5.44 5.78
C THR A 3 -15.83 -5.27 4.36
N ILE A 4 -14.54 -4.93 4.25
CA ILE A 4 -13.83 -4.92 2.96
C ILE A 4 -13.80 -6.31 2.31
N TYR A 5 -13.74 -7.37 3.11
CA TYR A 5 -13.79 -8.74 2.60
C TYR A 5 -15.15 -9.07 1.98
N ASP A 6 -16.25 -8.65 2.61
CA ASP A 6 -17.59 -8.80 2.04
C ASP A 6 -17.74 -8.03 0.72
N TYR A 7 -17.09 -6.86 0.59
CA TYR A 7 -17.03 -6.12 -0.67
C TYR A 7 -16.26 -6.89 -1.74
N LEU A 8 -15.10 -7.46 -1.42
CA LEU A 8 -14.32 -8.26 -2.38
C LEU A 8 -15.06 -9.53 -2.79
N ASP A 9 -15.83 -10.15 -1.90
CA ASP A 9 -16.67 -11.31 -2.21
C ASP A 9 -17.84 -10.95 -3.14
N TRP A 10 -18.38 -9.73 -3.04
CA TRP A 10 -19.52 -9.29 -3.82
C TRP A 10 -19.18 -8.58 -5.14
N ARG A 11 -18.13 -7.75 -5.15
CA ARG A 11 -17.73 -6.88 -6.28
C ARG A 11 -16.39 -7.22 -6.88
N GLY A 12 -15.62 -8.10 -6.25
CA GLY A 12 -14.35 -8.56 -6.80
C GLY A 12 -14.48 -9.32 -8.12
N ASP A 13 -15.68 -9.72 -8.52
CA ASP A 13 -15.99 -10.39 -9.78
C ASP A 13 -16.08 -9.45 -11.00
N LEU A 14 -16.21 -8.13 -10.78
CA LEU A 14 -16.42 -7.16 -11.86
C LEU A 14 -15.16 -6.32 -12.16
N PRO A 15 -14.69 -6.27 -13.42
CA PRO A 15 -13.57 -5.40 -13.80
C PRO A 15 -13.97 -3.91 -13.72
N PHE A 16 -12.96 -3.04 -13.59
CA PHE A 16 -13.15 -1.58 -13.54
C PHE A 16 -13.81 -0.98 -14.80
N THR A 17 -13.80 -1.71 -15.92
CA THR A 17 -14.47 -1.32 -17.17
C THR A 17 -15.99 -1.48 -17.11
N THR A 18 -16.48 -2.37 -16.24
CA THR A 18 -17.92 -2.61 -16.04
C THR A 18 -18.46 -1.75 -14.89
N ASP A 19 -17.74 -1.70 -13.77
CA ASP A 19 -18.07 -0.88 -12.61
C ASP A 19 -16.87 -0.01 -12.24
N PRO A 20 -16.94 1.33 -12.46
CA PRO A 20 -15.81 2.22 -12.26
C PRO A 20 -15.21 2.17 -10.85
N PHE A 21 -13.98 2.65 -10.74
CA PHE A 21 -13.27 2.80 -9.46
C PHE A 21 -14.08 3.64 -8.46
N ASN A 22 -14.16 3.18 -7.22
CA ASN A 22 -14.94 3.80 -6.15
C ASN A 22 -14.14 3.96 -4.83
N GLU A 23 -14.80 4.47 -3.79
CA GLU A 23 -14.22 4.75 -2.48
C GLU A 23 -13.73 3.50 -1.73
N VAL A 24 -14.32 2.33 -1.97
CA VAL A 24 -13.88 1.08 -1.35
C VAL A 24 -12.60 0.59 -2.02
N ASP A 25 -12.50 0.69 -3.34
CA ASP A 25 -11.25 0.40 -4.07
C ASP A 25 -10.11 1.31 -3.62
N ASN A 26 -10.40 2.61 -3.46
CA ASN A 26 -9.47 3.59 -2.90
C ASN A 26 -8.97 3.20 -1.51
N THR A 27 -9.88 2.74 -0.65
CA THR A 27 -9.53 2.26 0.69
C THR A 27 -8.64 1.03 0.62
N ILE A 28 -8.94 0.06 -0.26
CA ILE A 28 -8.12 -1.14 -0.46
C ILE A 28 -6.70 -0.76 -0.89
N LEU A 29 -6.53 0.06 -1.94
CA LEU A 29 -5.19 0.47 -2.40
C LEU A 29 -4.42 1.31 -1.35
N SER A 30 -5.15 2.09 -0.53
CA SER A 30 -4.57 2.79 0.61
C SER A 30 -4.03 1.82 1.66
N LEU A 31 -4.77 0.76 1.97
CA LEU A 31 -4.36 -0.28 2.91
C LEU A 31 -3.18 -1.10 2.39
N LEU A 32 -3.11 -1.35 1.08
CA LEU A 32 -1.98 -2.09 0.49
C LEU A 32 -0.64 -1.35 0.63
N ALA A 33 -0.62 -0.02 0.80
CA ALA A 33 0.62 0.72 1.07
C ALA A 33 1.28 0.37 2.42
N TYR A 34 0.54 -0.29 3.32
CA TYR A 34 1.05 -0.78 4.60
C TYR A 34 1.70 -2.17 4.51
N VAL A 35 1.65 -2.84 3.36
CA VAL A 35 2.40 -4.08 3.13
C VAL A 35 3.88 -3.75 2.93
N HIS A 36 4.75 -4.54 3.55
CA HIS A 36 6.20 -4.38 3.47
C HIS A 36 6.73 -5.13 2.25
N TYR A 37 6.94 -4.42 1.14
CA TYR A 37 7.42 -4.99 -0.12
C TYR A 37 8.95 -5.05 -0.22
N ASP A 38 9.65 -4.81 0.89
CA ASP A 38 11.10 -4.78 0.98
C ASP A 38 11.72 -6.12 0.54
N GLY A 39 12.76 -6.06 -0.29
CA GLY A 39 13.45 -7.24 -0.83
C GLY A 39 12.82 -7.83 -2.10
N ILE A 40 11.69 -7.31 -2.58
CA ILE A 40 11.13 -7.72 -3.88
C ILE A 40 11.93 -7.06 -5.01
N ASN A 41 12.43 -7.87 -5.94
CA ASN A 41 13.26 -7.37 -7.04
C ASN A 41 12.52 -6.35 -7.91
N ASN A 42 13.21 -5.27 -8.27
CA ASN A 42 12.74 -4.20 -9.19
C ASN A 42 11.46 -3.47 -8.77
N ILE A 43 10.96 -3.68 -7.54
CA ILE A 43 9.72 -3.03 -7.06
C ILE A 43 9.86 -1.51 -6.93
N GLU A 44 11.09 -1.02 -6.74
CA GLU A 44 11.40 0.40 -6.59
C GLU A 44 11.50 1.16 -7.92
N THR A 45 11.64 0.46 -9.06
CA THR A 45 12.02 1.08 -10.34
C THR A 45 11.09 0.77 -11.51
N THR A 46 10.31 -0.30 -11.44
CA THR A 46 9.46 -0.73 -12.55
C THR A 46 8.10 -1.25 -12.10
N PHE A 47 7.10 -1.15 -12.98
CA PHE A 47 5.79 -1.74 -12.75
C PHE A 47 5.80 -3.24 -12.98
N GLN A 48 5.26 -3.97 -12.02
CA GLN A 48 5.09 -5.43 -12.06
C GLN A 48 3.63 -5.79 -11.76
N PRO A 49 3.06 -6.86 -12.35
CA PRO A 49 1.72 -7.31 -12.01
C PRO A 49 1.59 -7.57 -10.50
N LEU A 50 0.51 -7.08 -9.88
CA LEU A 50 0.32 -7.15 -8.43
C LEU A 50 0.36 -8.58 -7.89
N HIS A 51 -0.21 -9.53 -8.65
CA HIS A 51 -0.17 -10.95 -8.30
C HIS A 51 1.26 -11.53 -8.31
N GLN A 52 2.14 -11.09 -9.21
CA GLN A 52 3.55 -11.53 -9.21
C GLN A 52 4.28 -10.99 -7.99
N VAL A 53 4.02 -9.74 -7.61
CA VAL A 53 4.61 -9.13 -6.41
C VAL A 53 4.13 -9.83 -5.14
N ARG A 54 2.85 -10.22 -5.06
CA ARG A 54 2.34 -11.09 -4.00
C ARG A 54 3.09 -12.43 -3.97
N ASP A 55 3.32 -13.06 -5.12
CA ASP A 55 4.01 -14.35 -5.19
C ASP A 55 5.48 -14.24 -4.75
N GLU A 56 6.19 -13.16 -5.11
CA GLU A 56 7.55 -12.87 -4.60
C GLU A 56 7.55 -12.55 -3.10
N PHE A 57 6.57 -11.80 -2.61
CA PHE A 57 6.39 -11.53 -1.19
C PHE A 57 6.30 -12.83 -0.38
N TYR A 58 5.55 -13.82 -0.88
CA TYR A 58 5.41 -15.12 -0.21
C TYR A 58 6.60 -16.07 -0.37
N LYS A 59 7.63 -15.69 -1.14
CA LYS A 59 8.95 -16.37 -1.08
C LYS A 59 9.81 -15.84 0.06
N LEU A 60 9.54 -14.61 0.52
CA LEU A 60 10.27 -13.95 1.61
C LEU A 60 9.59 -14.14 2.97
N HIS A 61 8.26 -14.26 2.97
CA HIS A 61 7.44 -14.44 4.16
C HIS A 61 6.46 -15.59 3.94
N THR A 62 6.32 -16.51 4.87
CA THR A 62 5.33 -17.60 4.74
C THR A 62 3.93 -17.09 5.11
N ARG A 63 2.88 -17.77 4.63
CA ARG A 63 1.49 -17.43 4.99
C ARG A 63 1.21 -17.68 6.46
N GLU A 64 1.86 -18.69 7.03
CA GLU A 64 1.80 -19.04 8.45
C GLU A 64 2.38 -17.92 9.31
N GLU A 65 3.56 -17.40 8.97
CA GLU A 65 4.17 -16.24 9.65
C GLU A 65 3.26 -15.01 9.58
N ILE A 66 2.70 -14.70 8.41
CA ILE A 66 1.82 -13.55 8.21
C ILE A 66 0.49 -13.70 8.98
N ALA A 67 -0.03 -14.92 9.13
CA ALA A 67 -1.26 -15.17 9.86
C ALA A 67 -1.14 -14.86 11.36
N GLU A 68 0.05 -15.04 11.94
CA GLU A 68 0.35 -14.75 13.35
C GLU A 68 0.63 -13.26 13.61
N VAL A 69 0.88 -12.47 12.56
CA VAL A 69 1.16 -11.04 12.68
C VAL A 69 -0.15 -10.22 12.69
N GLU A 70 -0.50 -9.69 13.86
CA GLU A 70 -1.67 -8.81 14.04
C GLU A 70 -1.40 -7.33 13.74
N THR A 71 -0.16 -6.98 13.35
CA THR A 71 0.18 -5.62 12.94
C THR A 71 -0.47 -5.26 11.60
N TYR A 72 -0.48 -3.97 11.25
CA TYR A 72 -0.97 -3.48 9.96
C TYR A 72 -0.38 -4.25 8.76
N ASN A 73 0.92 -4.61 8.80
CA ASN A 73 1.53 -5.39 7.73
C ASN A 73 0.86 -6.76 7.57
N GLY A 74 0.66 -7.52 8.65
CA GLY A 74 0.08 -8.87 8.57
C GLY A 74 -1.41 -8.87 8.20
N VAL A 75 -2.18 -7.89 8.68
CA VAL A 75 -3.58 -7.72 8.26
C VAL A 75 -3.67 -7.36 6.77
N ASN A 76 -2.85 -6.43 6.30
CA ASN A 76 -2.90 -5.95 4.91
C ASN A 76 -2.24 -6.93 3.91
N ALA A 77 -1.29 -7.76 4.34
CA ALA A 77 -0.76 -8.85 3.53
C ALA A 77 -1.80 -9.94 3.26
N ARG A 78 -2.67 -10.25 4.23
CA ARG A 78 -3.83 -11.12 4.02
C ARG A 78 -4.87 -10.50 3.09
N LEU A 79 -5.04 -9.17 3.16
CA LEU A 79 -5.87 -8.44 2.20
C LEU A 79 -5.28 -8.53 0.78
N LEU A 80 -3.96 -8.40 0.63
CA LEU A 80 -3.26 -8.54 -0.65
C LEU A 80 -3.55 -9.90 -1.32
N ASP A 81 -3.54 -11.00 -0.55
CA ASP A 81 -3.94 -12.31 -1.06
C ASP A 81 -5.33 -12.26 -1.71
N LYS A 82 -6.32 -11.79 -0.94
CA LYS A 82 -7.72 -11.74 -1.39
C LYS A 82 -7.90 -10.82 -2.60
N VAL A 83 -7.22 -9.67 -2.62
CA VAL A 83 -7.28 -8.71 -3.72
C VAL A 83 -6.74 -9.33 -5.02
N CYS A 84 -5.58 -10.00 -4.95
CA CYS A 84 -4.98 -10.64 -6.12
C CYS A 84 -5.81 -11.78 -6.71
N ASP A 85 -6.72 -12.37 -5.93
CA ASP A 85 -7.60 -13.46 -6.37
C ASP A 85 -8.92 -12.95 -7.00
N THR A 86 -9.09 -11.64 -7.15
CA THR A 86 -10.31 -11.03 -7.69
C THR A 86 -10.14 -10.59 -9.14
N GLU A 87 -11.21 -10.71 -9.94
CA GLU A 87 -11.25 -10.23 -11.33
C GLU A 87 -11.08 -8.70 -11.39
N ARG A 88 -11.63 -7.99 -10.40
CA ARG A 88 -11.60 -6.53 -10.30
C ARG A 88 -10.19 -5.96 -10.28
N PHE A 89 -9.26 -6.59 -9.54
CA PHE A 89 -7.90 -6.08 -9.33
C PHE A 89 -6.83 -6.83 -10.13
N LYS A 90 -7.21 -7.82 -10.96
CA LYS A 90 -6.27 -8.73 -11.63
C LYS A 90 -5.22 -8.03 -12.52
N ASP A 91 -5.62 -6.94 -13.18
CA ASP A 91 -4.80 -6.24 -14.18
C ASP A 91 -3.97 -5.11 -13.56
N ILE A 92 -4.06 -4.91 -12.24
CA ILE A 92 -3.29 -3.89 -11.53
C ILE A 92 -1.80 -4.24 -11.57
N LYS A 93 -1.00 -3.21 -11.83
CA LYS A 93 0.45 -3.27 -11.63
C LYS A 93 0.84 -2.39 -10.46
N ILE A 94 1.87 -2.80 -9.74
CA ILE A 94 2.47 -2.09 -8.60
C ILE A 94 3.95 -1.82 -8.91
N GLY A 95 4.47 -0.70 -8.43
CA GLY A 95 5.88 -0.34 -8.63
C GLY A 95 6.21 0.97 -7.95
N TYR A 96 7.46 1.38 -8.10
CA TYR A 96 8.02 2.58 -7.46
C TYR A 96 7.77 2.59 -5.95
N TYR A 97 7.84 1.42 -5.30
CA TYR A 97 7.78 1.32 -3.85
C TYR A 97 9.03 1.95 -3.24
N ILE A 98 8.85 2.88 -2.32
CA ILE A 98 9.92 3.47 -1.53
C ILE A 98 9.48 3.43 -0.08
N SER A 99 10.33 2.92 0.81
CA SER A 99 10.10 2.92 2.24
C SER A 99 11.41 3.18 2.97
N TYR A 100 11.46 4.24 3.76
CA TYR A 100 12.60 4.52 4.62
C TYR A 100 12.17 5.24 5.90
N SER A 101 12.98 5.05 6.94
CA SER A 101 12.85 5.80 8.18
C SER A 101 14.18 6.45 8.52
N ASP A 102 14.13 7.72 8.90
CA ASP A 102 15.28 8.48 9.34
C ASP A 102 15.00 9.06 10.73
N LYS A 103 15.79 8.62 11.71
CA LYS A 103 15.65 9.04 13.11
C LYS A 103 16.19 10.44 13.37
N ASP A 104 17.20 10.86 12.61
CA ASP A 104 17.84 12.16 12.77
C ASP A 104 16.95 13.26 12.17
N PHE A 105 16.28 12.94 11.05
CA PHE A 105 15.33 13.85 10.41
C PHE A 105 13.87 13.67 10.82
N VAL A 106 13.56 12.69 11.68
CA VAL A 106 12.20 12.33 12.13
C VAL A 106 11.27 12.18 10.92
N VAL A 107 11.64 11.27 10.02
CA VAL A 107 10.85 10.96 8.83
C VAL A 107 10.55 9.48 8.82
N GLN A 108 9.28 9.15 8.65
CA GLN A 108 8.87 7.84 8.19
C GLN A 108 8.09 8.03 6.91
N PHE A 109 8.75 7.75 5.78
CA PHE A 109 8.14 7.92 4.46
C PHE A 109 7.98 6.57 3.80
N CYS A 110 6.77 6.29 3.33
CA CYS A 110 6.51 5.17 2.47
C CYS A 110 5.49 5.57 1.41
N ALA A 111 5.82 5.27 0.15
CA ALA A 111 4.95 5.50 -0.99
C ALA A 111 5.03 4.32 -1.95
N VAL A 112 3.92 4.05 -2.63
CA VAL A 112 3.84 3.03 -3.67
C VAL A 112 2.87 3.47 -4.75
N THR A 113 3.20 3.14 -6.00
CA THR A 113 2.36 3.49 -7.15
C THR A 113 1.69 2.25 -7.71
N PHE A 114 0.39 2.35 -7.94
CA PHE A 114 -0.42 1.38 -8.66
C PHE A 114 -0.81 1.94 -10.02
N LYS A 115 -0.82 1.09 -11.04
CA LYS A 115 -1.33 1.40 -12.38
C LYS A 115 -2.59 0.60 -12.64
N LEU A 116 -3.69 1.31 -12.88
CA LEU A 116 -5.02 0.78 -13.14
C LEU A 116 -5.48 1.28 -14.50
N ASN A 117 -5.47 0.43 -15.53
CA ASN A 117 -5.80 0.85 -16.91
C ASN A 117 -4.97 2.11 -17.31
N ASP A 118 -5.65 3.24 -17.55
CA ASP A 118 -5.08 4.54 -17.90
C ASP A 118 -4.86 5.48 -16.69
N MET A 119 -5.10 4.99 -15.47
CA MET A 119 -4.94 5.73 -14.22
C MET A 119 -3.66 5.33 -13.50
N ILE A 120 -2.97 6.33 -12.93
CA ILE A 120 -1.90 6.16 -11.95
C ILE A 120 -2.46 6.53 -10.58
N TYR A 121 -2.35 5.61 -9.63
CA TYR A 121 -2.77 5.80 -8.26
C TYR A 121 -1.55 5.75 -7.35
N ILE A 122 -1.30 6.83 -6.61
CA ILE A 122 -0.17 6.92 -5.69
C ILE A 122 -0.72 6.82 -4.26
N SER A 123 -0.16 5.89 -3.50
CA SER A 123 -0.58 5.61 -2.14
C SER A 123 0.57 5.92 -1.19
N TYR A 124 0.32 6.79 -0.21
CA TYR A 124 1.27 7.11 0.85
C TYR A 124 0.84 6.41 2.13
N ARG A 125 1.79 5.79 2.82
CA ARG A 125 1.54 5.21 4.15
C ARG A 125 1.39 6.35 5.14
N GLY A 126 0.30 6.35 5.90
CA GLY A 126 0.09 7.29 7.00
C GLY A 126 0.89 6.91 8.25
N THR A 127 0.78 7.75 9.28
CA THR A 127 1.37 7.53 10.61
C THR A 127 0.99 6.15 11.16
N ASP A 128 1.99 5.40 11.62
CA ASP A 128 1.79 4.14 12.32
C ASP A 128 1.96 4.33 13.84
N ASN A 129 2.00 3.23 14.60
CA ASN A 129 2.16 3.28 16.05
C ASN A 129 3.58 3.63 16.52
N THR A 130 4.47 4.11 15.63
CA THR A 130 5.83 4.48 16.03
C THR A 130 5.88 5.86 16.68
N PHE A 131 6.80 6.02 17.64
CA PHE A 131 7.04 7.32 18.28
C PHE A 131 7.49 8.40 17.30
N ILE A 132 8.12 8.02 16.18
CA ILE A 132 8.61 8.94 15.15
C ILE A 132 7.43 9.56 14.41
N GLY A 133 6.45 8.77 13.97
CA GLY A 133 5.27 9.28 13.29
C GLY A 133 4.46 10.25 14.16
N TRP A 134 4.24 9.90 15.44
CA TRP A 134 3.58 10.81 16.38
C TRP A 134 4.37 12.11 16.60
N LYS A 135 5.70 12.07 16.64
CA LYS A 135 6.54 13.27 16.77
C LYS A 135 6.41 14.18 15.54
N GLU A 136 6.33 13.60 14.34
CA GLU A 136 6.10 14.33 13.10
C GLU A 136 4.72 15.00 13.08
N ASP A 137 3.67 14.33 13.57
CA ASP A 137 2.32 14.91 13.68
C ASP A 137 2.32 16.17 14.58
N PHE A 138 3.11 16.19 15.65
CA PHE A 138 3.26 17.39 16.48
C PHE A 138 3.94 18.54 15.74
N TYR A 139 4.75 18.29 14.72
CA TYR A 139 5.39 19.37 13.95
C TYR A 139 4.35 20.20 13.19
N LEU A 140 3.23 19.59 12.77
CA LEU A 140 2.12 20.32 12.15
C LEU A 140 1.54 21.44 13.03
N SER A 141 1.72 21.37 14.36
CA SER A 141 1.25 22.43 15.26
C SER A 141 2.09 23.72 15.19
N TYR A 142 3.30 23.67 14.62
CA TYR A 142 4.20 24.82 14.57
C TYR A 142 5.03 24.97 13.28
N THR A 143 4.92 24.05 12.32
CA THR A 143 5.55 24.14 11.00
C THR A 143 4.50 24.20 9.89
N THR A 144 4.84 24.84 8.76
CA THR A 144 3.96 24.90 7.58
C THR A 144 3.96 23.63 6.74
N GLY A 145 4.74 22.62 7.15
CA GLY A 145 4.75 21.31 6.53
C GLY A 145 5.77 20.37 7.17
N THR A 146 5.52 19.07 7.06
CA THR A 146 6.39 18.02 7.60
C THR A 146 7.42 17.56 6.58
N ASN A 147 8.42 16.81 7.03
CA ASN A 147 9.42 16.25 6.13
C ASN A 147 8.83 15.14 5.25
N GLY A 148 7.88 14.35 5.76
CA GLY A 148 7.08 13.41 4.97
C GLY A 148 6.28 14.08 3.86
N GLN A 149 5.70 15.26 4.10
CA GLN A 149 5.02 16.03 3.05
C GLN A 149 5.98 16.50 1.95
N LYS A 150 7.20 16.93 2.31
CA LYS A 150 8.23 17.27 1.32
C LYS A 150 8.66 16.04 0.51
N ALA A 151 8.83 14.90 1.18
CA ALA A 151 9.14 13.63 0.51
C ALA A 151 8.01 13.19 -0.43
N ALA A 152 6.75 13.43 -0.06
CA ALA A 152 5.60 13.14 -0.93
C ALA A 152 5.59 13.97 -2.21
N VAL A 153 5.98 15.25 -2.13
CA VAL A 153 6.17 16.10 -3.32
C VAL A 153 7.35 15.61 -4.15
N ALA A 154 8.49 15.30 -3.54
CA ALA A 154 9.66 14.79 -4.27
C ALA A 154 9.41 13.42 -4.94
N TYR A 155 8.43 12.65 -4.47
CA TYR A 155 8.05 11.37 -5.07
C TYR A 155 7.32 11.53 -6.42
N ILE A 156 6.64 12.65 -6.65
CA ILE A 156 5.85 12.91 -7.87
C ILE A 156 6.61 13.71 -8.93
N ASP A 157 7.79 14.24 -8.58
CA ASP A 157 8.68 15.01 -9.47
C ASP A 157 9.55 14.09 -10.34
#